data_AF-A0A1V5X5J1-F1
#
_entry.id   AF-A0A1V5X5J1-F1
#
_cell.length_a   1.000
_cell.length_b   1.000
_cell.length_c   1.000
_cell.angle_alpha   90.00
_cell.angle_beta   90.00
_cell.angle_gamma   90.00
#
_symmetry.space_group_name_H-M   'P 1'
#
loop_
_entity.id
_entity.type
_entity.pdbx_description
1 polymer ?
#
loop_
_entity_poly.entity_id
_entity_poly.type
_entity_poly.pdbx_seq_one_letter_code
_entity_poly.pdbx_strand_id
1 'polypeptide(L)'
;MPLSDERKRVYPCSIAVFSYDLTTLSKPWASHTTPRKPPLWVALALVSAVVGCAGRPAEPVRPNAAFVVNIEAVAAGDGAPGIRFDGPTGEIGVLRLERDDDVAPGAMPLRVENMGQIGKAALLVMDTNPSVAGPMSHCQAGEEQFLRVVNLKGQRPIETFRLKTASCRANTELAAAGIKGSDRDLTLTVEWLLGPKKGNPQRRIIRFDTHGNPISDSG
;
A
#
# COMPACT_ATOMS: atom_id res chain seq x y z
N MET A 1 -29.74 20.16 -15.23
CA MET A 1 -29.39 20.87 -13.98
C MET A 1 -27.90 20.68 -13.73
N PRO A 2 -27.04 21.69 -13.93
CA PRO A 2 -25.65 21.61 -13.51
C PRO A 2 -25.42 22.51 -12.29
N LEU A 3 -24.81 21.97 -11.23
CA LEU A 3 -24.12 22.77 -10.23
C LEU A 3 -22.74 22.13 -10.01
N SER A 4 -21.79 22.62 -10.79
CA SER A 4 -20.36 22.47 -10.58
C SER A 4 -19.93 23.35 -9.40
N ASP A 5 -19.61 22.77 -8.25
CA ASP A 5 -18.96 23.47 -7.12
C ASP A 5 -17.43 23.34 -7.28
N GLU A 6 -16.87 24.21 -8.12
CA GLU A 6 -15.44 24.29 -8.40
C GLU A 6 -14.75 25.13 -7.31
N ARG A 7 -14.49 24.53 -6.14
CA ARG A 7 -13.71 25.20 -5.08
C ARG A 7 -12.22 25.22 -5.42
N LYS A 8 -11.79 26.31 -6.05
CA LYS A 8 -10.38 26.70 -6.16
C LYS A 8 -9.82 26.96 -4.75
N ARG A 9 -9.01 26.04 -4.23
CA ARG A 9 -8.15 26.29 -3.06
C ARG A 9 -6.98 27.17 -3.50
N VAL A 10 -7.03 28.43 -3.11
CA VAL A 10 -5.88 29.35 -3.18
C VAL A 10 -5.01 29.06 -1.96
N TYR A 11 -3.79 28.55 -2.18
CA TYR A 11 -2.81 28.38 -1.11
C TYR A 11 -1.91 29.62 -1.04
N PRO A 12 -1.63 30.18 0.15
CA PRO A 12 -0.74 31.31 0.27
C PRO A 12 0.70 30.87 0.03
N CYS A 13 1.33 31.41 -1.03
CA CYS A 13 2.78 31.40 -1.16
C CYS A 13 3.37 32.36 -0.12
N SER A 14 3.95 31.84 0.95
CA SER A 14 4.80 32.64 1.84
C SER A 14 6.10 32.97 1.12
N ILE A 15 6.28 34.23 0.71
CA ILE A 15 7.54 34.73 0.17
C ILE A 15 8.46 35.05 1.35
N ALA A 16 9.54 34.29 1.52
CA ALA A 16 10.62 34.66 2.43
C ALA A 16 11.58 35.59 1.69
N VAL A 17 11.55 36.88 2.00
CA VAL A 17 12.54 37.85 1.52
C VAL A 17 13.72 37.80 2.48
N PHE A 18 14.86 37.27 2.02
CA PHE A 18 16.12 37.38 2.75
C PHE A 18 16.82 38.68 2.34
N SER A 19 16.76 39.67 3.21
CA SER A 19 17.56 40.89 3.12
C SER A 19 18.95 40.58 3.70
N TYR A 20 19.99 40.59 2.89
CA TYR A 20 21.36 40.57 3.40
C TYR A 20 21.78 42.01 3.70
N ASP A 21 22.05 42.29 4.97
CA ASP A 21 22.61 43.58 5.38
C ASP A 21 24.13 43.58 5.09
N LEU A 22 24.54 44.35 4.08
CA LEU A 22 25.93 44.45 3.62
C LEU A 22 26.80 45.36 4.52
N THR A 23 26.33 45.76 5.70
CA THR A 23 27.04 46.72 6.58
C THR A 23 28.16 46.11 7.45
N THR A 24 28.39 44.80 7.42
CA THR A 24 29.47 44.16 8.21
C THR A 24 30.73 43.84 7.41
N LEU A 25 31.29 44.85 6.73
CA LEU A 25 32.65 44.77 6.16
C LEU A 25 33.37 46.11 6.27
N SER A 26 33.71 46.50 7.51
CA SER A 26 34.80 47.46 7.72
C SER A 26 35.47 47.26 9.08
N LYS A 27 36.58 46.51 9.10
CA LYS A 27 37.62 46.70 10.11
C LYS A 27 38.81 47.36 9.40
N PRO A 28 39.22 48.58 9.78
CA PRO A 28 40.41 49.20 9.23
C PRO A 28 41.65 48.63 9.91
N TRP A 29 42.53 48.02 9.12
CA TRP A 29 43.91 47.80 9.52
C TRP A 29 44.69 49.08 9.21
N ALA A 30 45.27 49.66 10.25
CA ALA A 30 46.11 50.84 10.14
C ALA A 30 47.51 50.42 9.65
N SER A 31 47.95 50.94 8.50
CA SER A 31 49.28 51.55 8.33
C SER A 31 49.52 52.00 6.87
N HIS A 32 49.76 53.31 6.74
CA HIS A 32 50.53 54.03 5.73
C HIS A 32 50.79 53.37 4.36
N THR A 33 50.09 53.84 3.32
CA THR A 33 50.67 54.36 2.07
C THR A 33 49.57 54.99 1.18
N THR A 34 50.00 55.87 0.28
CA THR A 34 49.30 56.93 -0.47
C THR A 34 48.04 56.54 -1.27
N PRO A 35 47.13 57.51 -1.56
CA PRO A 35 45.83 57.24 -2.18
C PRO A 35 45.95 57.11 -3.71
N ARG A 36 45.59 55.94 -4.25
CA ARG A 36 45.15 55.82 -5.66
C ARG A 36 43.66 55.50 -5.67
N LYS A 37 42.88 56.37 -6.31
CA LYS A 37 41.43 56.22 -6.51
C LYS A 37 41.16 54.90 -7.26
N PRO A 38 40.38 53.95 -6.72
CA PRO A 38 39.87 52.86 -7.52
C PRO A 38 38.75 53.37 -8.46
N PRO A 39 38.68 52.87 -9.71
CA PRO A 39 37.68 53.27 -10.68
C PRO A 39 36.27 52.82 -10.29
N LEU A 40 35.33 53.70 -10.61
CA LEU A 40 33.91 53.70 -10.26
C LEU A 40 33.11 52.72 -11.14
N TRP A 41 33.42 51.43 -11.11
CA TRP A 41 32.67 50.40 -11.87
C TRP A 41 32.61 49.07 -11.11
N VAL A 42 31.94 49.06 -9.95
CA VAL A 42 31.38 47.82 -9.39
C VAL A 42 29.87 47.97 -9.44
N ALA A 43 29.33 47.78 -10.64
CA ALA A 43 27.90 47.64 -10.84
C ALA A 43 27.49 46.31 -10.19
N LEU A 44 26.81 46.44 -9.06
CA LEU A 44 26.16 45.37 -8.32
C LEU A 44 25.04 44.80 -9.21
N ALA A 45 25.35 43.78 -10.01
CA ALA A 45 24.35 43.02 -10.76
C ALA A 45 23.61 42.09 -9.78
N LEU A 46 22.54 42.63 -9.17
CA LEU A 46 21.53 41.85 -8.45
C LEU A 46 20.75 41.04 -9.48
N VAL A 47 21.26 39.85 -9.83
CA VAL A 47 20.48 38.85 -10.55
C VAL A 47 19.50 38.27 -9.54
N SER A 48 18.29 38.81 -9.51
CA SER A 48 17.15 38.17 -8.85
C SER A 48 16.83 36.90 -9.63
N ALA A 49 17.47 35.79 -9.26
CA ALA A 49 17.02 34.47 -9.64
C ALA A 49 15.62 34.30 -9.03
N VAL A 50 14.59 34.46 -9.84
CA VAL A 50 13.24 34.01 -9.49
C VAL A 50 13.34 32.50 -9.37
N VAL A 51 13.60 32.02 -8.15
CA VAL A 51 13.43 30.62 -7.80
C VAL A 51 11.93 30.39 -7.89
N GLY A 52 11.48 30.04 -9.10
CA GLY A 52 10.14 29.54 -9.31
C GLY A 52 9.99 28.34 -8.40
N CYS A 53 9.21 28.51 -7.33
CA CYS A 53 8.71 27.39 -6.55
C CYS A 53 7.84 26.57 -7.50
N ALA A 54 8.47 25.65 -8.24
CA ALA A 54 7.78 24.48 -8.75
C ALA A 54 7.31 23.73 -7.50
N GLY A 55 6.14 24.13 -7.00
CA GLY A 55 5.48 23.48 -5.89
C GLY A 55 5.49 22.02 -6.22
N ARG A 56 6.16 21.22 -5.38
CA ARG A 56 6.11 19.77 -5.50
C ARG A 56 4.62 19.42 -5.62
N PRO A 57 4.19 18.72 -6.68
CA PRO A 57 2.81 18.30 -6.78
C PRO A 57 2.47 17.62 -5.47
N ALA A 58 1.42 18.13 -4.79
CA ALA A 58 1.01 17.63 -3.50
C ALA A 58 0.92 16.10 -3.62
N GLU A 59 1.68 15.40 -2.79
CA GLU A 59 1.67 13.94 -2.80
C GLU A 59 0.22 13.51 -2.59
N PRO A 60 -0.38 12.72 -3.51
CA PRO A 60 -1.79 12.36 -3.42
C PRO A 60 -2.02 11.74 -2.05
N VAL A 61 -3.02 12.27 -1.33
CA VAL A 61 -3.43 11.74 -0.02
C VAL A 61 -3.75 10.27 -0.21
N ARG A 62 -2.88 9.41 0.29
CA ARG A 62 -2.92 7.97 -0.02
C ARG A 62 -4.07 7.32 0.75
N PRO A 63 -4.86 6.44 0.12
CA PRO A 63 -5.95 5.77 0.79
C PRO A 63 -5.42 4.89 1.94
N ASN A 64 -5.95 5.12 3.14
CA ASN A 64 -5.85 4.18 4.25
C ASN A 64 -6.68 2.92 3.89
N ALA A 65 -6.24 1.73 4.30
CA ALA A 65 -6.95 0.47 4.01
C ALA A 65 -8.42 0.49 4.51
N ALA A 66 -8.70 1.29 5.55
CA ALA A 66 -10.04 1.56 6.06
C ALA A 66 -11.01 2.20 5.04
N PHE A 67 -10.52 2.67 3.88
CA PHE A 67 -11.32 3.32 2.84
C PHE A 67 -11.63 2.42 1.65
N VAL A 68 -11.29 1.13 1.67
CA VAL A 68 -11.75 0.22 0.60
C VAL A 68 -13.26 0.06 0.70
N VAL A 69 -13.97 0.43 -0.35
CA VAL A 69 -15.43 0.41 -0.42
C VAL A 69 -15.92 -0.84 -1.14
N ASN A 70 -15.18 -1.30 -2.14
CA ASN A 70 -15.54 -2.46 -2.94
C ASN A 70 -14.30 -3.31 -3.26
N ILE A 71 -14.52 -4.62 -3.34
CA ILE A 71 -13.52 -5.62 -3.75
C ILE A 71 -14.20 -6.58 -4.71
N GLU A 72 -13.61 -6.78 -5.89
CA GLU A 72 -14.22 -7.59 -6.94
C GLU A 72 -13.17 -8.44 -7.67
N ALA A 73 -13.54 -9.67 -8.01
CA ALA A 73 -12.74 -10.52 -8.90
C ALA A 73 -12.82 -9.98 -10.34
N VAL A 74 -11.68 -9.72 -10.95
CA VAL A 74 -11.59 -9.15 -12.31
C VAL A 74 -10.48 -9.82 -13.11
N ALA A 75 -10.52 -9.69 -14.43
CA ALA A 75 -9.35 -9.94 -15.25
C ALA A 75 -8.40 -8.74 -15.18
N ALA A 76 -7.12 -8.99 -14.89
CA ALA A 76 -6.05 -8.02 -15.04
C ALA A 76 -5.85 -7.66 -16.54
N GLY A 77 -5.09 -6.60 -16.83
CA GLY A 77 -4.93 -6.07 -18.19
C GLY A 77 -4.36 -7.05 -19.23
N ASP A 78 -3.73 -8.15 -18.79
CA ASP A 78 -3.23 -9.24 -19.63
C ASP A 78 -4.13 -10.50 -19.63
N GLY A 79 -5.33 -10.39 -19.06
CA GLY A 79 -6.29 -11.50 -18.93
C GLY A 79 -6.06 -12.41 -17.72
N ALA A 80 -5.01 -12.19 -16.93
CA ALA A 80 -4.76 -12.98 -15.73
C ALA A 80 -5.80 -12.71 -14.63
N PRO A 81 -6.11 -13.66 -13.74
CA PRO A 81 -6.98 -13.42 -12.60
C PRO A 81 -6.44 -12.32 -11.68
N GLY A 82 -7.35 -11.47 -11.20
CA GLY A 82 -7.02 -10.34 -10.34
C GLY A 82 -8.15 -9.98 -9.38
N ILE A 83 -7.82 -9.13 -8.43
CA ILE A 83 -8.77 -8.53 -7.49
C ILE A 83 -8.66 -7.01 -7.63
N ARG A 84 -9.77 -6.35 -7.98
CA ARG A 84 -9.86 -4.89 -8.02
C ARG A 84 -10.23 -4.35 -6.66
N PHE A 85 -9.60 -3.24 -6.29
CA PHE A 85 -9.88 -2.48 -5.08
C PHE A 85 -10.35 -1.09 -5.45
N ASP A 86 -11.54 -0.71 -4.99
CA ASP A 86 -12.09 0.63 -5.19
C ASP A 86 -12.19 1.37 -3.86
N GLY A 87 -11.85 2.66 -3.89
CA GLY A 87 -11.99 3.59 -2.77
C GLY A 87 -13.07 4.65 -3.05
N PRO A 88 -13.29 5.60 -2.13
CA PRO A 88 -14.34 6.61 -2.26
C PRO A 88 -14.09 7.58 -3.42
N THR A 89 -12.83 7.71 -3.83
CA THR A 89 -12.37 8.62 -4.88
C THR A 89 -12.15 7.93 -6.23
N GLY A 90 -12.49 6.64 -6.34
CA GLY A 90 -12.28 5.84 -7.55
C GLY A 90 -11.40 4.60 -7.32
N GLU A 91 -10.94 4.00 -8.42
CA GLU A 91 -10.11 2.79 -8.41
C GLU A 91 -8.79 3.04 -7.66
N ILE A 92 -8.45 2.14 -6.73
CA ILE A 92 -7.14 2.10 -6.05
C ILE A 92 -6.16 1.29 -6.92
N GLY A 93 -6.63 0.18 -7.49
CA GLY A 93 -5.90 -0.61 -8.47
C GLY A 93 -6.31 -2.08 -8.48
N VAL A 94 -5.58 -2.88 -9.24
CA VAL A 94 -5.80 -4.33 -9.37
C VAL A 94 -4.61 -5.11 -8.82
N LEU A 95 -4.86 -6.01 -7.86
CA LEU A 95 -3.90 -7.03 -7.44
C LEU A 95 -3.97 -8.18 -8.44
N ARG A 96 -2.85 -8.45 -9.12
CA ARG A 96 -2.71 -9.69 -9.90
C ARG A 96 -2.57 -10.88 -8.95
N LEU A 97 -3.34 -11.92 -9.17
CA LEU A 97 -3.23 -13.15 -8.38
C LEU A 97 -2.17 -14.08 -8.98
N GLU A 98 -1.19 -14.46 -8.16
CA GLU A 98 -0.31 -15.58 -8.49
C GLU A 98 -1.09 -16.88 -8.43
N ARG A 99 -0.97 -17.69 -9.49
CA ARG A 99 -1.63 -18.97 -9.58
C ARG A 99 -0.96 -19.98 -8.65
N ASP A 100 -1.79 -20.69 -7.89
CA ASP A 100 -1.41 -21.89 -7.16
C ASP A 100 -1.68 -23.14 -8.04
N ASP A 101 -0.85 -24.17 -7.91
CA ASP A 101 -0.93 -25.39 -8.74
C ASP A 101 -2.24 -26.17 -8.55
N ASP A 102 -2.90 -25.99 -7.41
CA ASP A 102 -4.18 -26.63 -7.12
C ASP A 102 -5.37 -25.84 -7.68
N VAL A 103 -5.17 -24.64 -8.24
CA VAL A 103 -6.23 -23.80 -8.83
C VAL A 103 -6.37 -24.02 -10.33
N ALA A 104 -7.61 -24.19 -10.77
CA ALA A 104 -7.94 -24.50 -12.16
C ALA A 104 -7.38 -23.48 -13.18
N PRO A 105 -6.88 -23.96 -14.34
CA PRO A 105 -6.95 -23.34 -15.65
C PRO A 105 -7.26 -21.86 -15.87
N GLY A 106 -6.55 -20.86 -15.35
CA GLY A 106 -6.94 -19.46 -15.60
C GLY A 106 -8.31 -19.09 -15.01
N ALA A 107 -8.72 -19.81 -13.98
CA ALA A 107 -9.97 -19.56 -13.29
C ALA A 107 -9.93 -18.23 -12.55
N MET A 108 -11.05 -17.51 -12.63
CA MET A 108 -11.30 -16.35 -11.78
C MET A 108 -11.73 -16.81 -10.39
N PRO A 109 -11.44 -16.02 -9.33
CA PRO A 109 -12.04 -16.25 -8.03
C PRO A 109 -13.57 -16.28 -8.15
N LEU A 110 -14.18 -17.30 -7.56
CA LEU A 110 -15.63 -17.43 -7.43
C LEU A 110 -16.20 -16.43 -6.44
N ARG A 111 -15.43 -16.13 -5.40
CA ARG A 111 -15.82 -15.22 -4.32
C ARG A 111 -14.59 -14.51 -3.79
N VAL A 112 -14.76 -13.23 -3.45
CA VAL A 112 -13.75 -12.41 -2.78
C VAL A 112 -14.44 -11.66 -1.64
N GLU A 113 -13.85 -11.71 -0.45
CA GLU A 113 -14.41 -11.13 0.76
C GLU A 113 -13.36 -10.27 1.47
N ASN A 114 -13.80 -9.10 1.94
CA ASN A 114 -13.04 -8.28 2.88
C ASN A 114 -13.21 -8.86 4.29
N MET A 115 -12.12 -9.37 4.86
CA MET A 115 -12.10 -9.96 6.22
C MET A 115 -11.75 -8.92 7.29
N GLY A 116 -11.40 -7.69 6.89
CA GLY A 116 -10.95 -6.63 7.78
C GLY A 116 -9.61 -6.06 7.33
N GLN A 117 -8.88 -5.46 8.28
CA GLN A 117 -7.58 -4.87 8.02
C GLN A 117 -6.56 -5.39 9.06
N ILE A 118 -5.28 -5.11 8.81
CA ILE A 118 -4.22 -5.19 9.80
C ILE A 118 -3.51 -3.84 9.82
N GLY A 119 -3.68 -3.13 10.92
CA GLY A 119 -3.13 -1.79 11.08
C GLY A 119 -3.82 -0.79 10.15
N LYS A 120 -3.05 0.11 9.53
CA LYS A 120 -3.59 1.21 8.69
C LYS A 120 -3.35 1.03 7.18
N ALA A 121 -2.58 0.03 6.80
CA ALA A 121 -2.04 -0.06 5.44
C ALA A 121 -2.43 -1.34 4.72
N ALA A 122 -2.80 -2.39 5.44
CA ALA A 122 -3.02 -3.70 4.87
C ALA A 122 -4.45 -4.19 5.08
N LEU A 123 -5.01 -4.79 4.04
CA LEU A 123 -6.33 -5.39 4.03
C LEU A 123 -6.21 -6.91 4.10
N LEU A 124 -7.12 -7.54 4.83
CA LEU A 124 -7.29 -8.99 4.83
C LEU A 124 -8.35 -9.36 3.80
N VAL A 125 -7.96 -10.16 2.81
CA VAL A 125 -8.85 -10.59 1.73
C VAL A 125 -8.90 -12.11 1.73
N MET A 126 -10.11 -12.66 1.71
CA MET A 126 -10.33 -14.08 1.46
C MET A 126 -10.83 -14.26 0.03
N ASP A 127 -10.18 -15.09 -0.76
CA ASP A 127 -10.68 -15.49 -2.07
C ASP A 127 -10.87 -17.00 -2.16
N THR A 128 -11.92 -17.38 -2.89
CA THR A 128 -12.27 -18.77 -3.18
C THR A 128 -12.13 -19.00 -4.68
N ASN A 129 -11.42 -20.04 -5.08
CA ASN A 129 -11.11 -20.34 -6.47
C ASN A 129 -11.51 -21.78 -6.83
N PRO A 130 -11.84 -22.08 -8.09
CA PRO A 130 -12.06 -23.45 -8.52
C PRO A 130 -10.78 -24.28 -8.39
N SER A 131 -10.89 -25.46 -7.79
CA SER A 131 -9.81 -26.43 -7.62
C SER A 131 -9.63 -27.28 -8.88
N VAL A 132 -8.41 -27.71 -9.17
CA VAL A 132 -8.14 -28.76 -10.16
C VAL A 132 -8.61 -30.09 -9.59
N ALA A 133 -9.54 -30.75 -10.28
CA ALA A 133 -10.03 -32.08 -9.91
C ALA A 133 -8.88 -33.03 -9.52
N GLY A 134 -8.96 -33.61 -8.32
CA GLY A 134 -7.99 -34.56 -7.79
C GLY A 134 -8.54 -35.99 -7.76
N PRO A 135 -7.69 -37.00 -7.45
CA PRO A 135 -8.12 -38.40 -7.40
C PRO A 135 -9.00 -38.74 -6.19
N MET A 136 -9.15 -37.83 -5.21
CA MET A 136 -9.96 -38.06 -4.02
C MET A 136 -11.35 -37.44 -4.16
N SER A 137 -12.36 -38.26 -3.98
CA SER A 137 -13.80 -37.94 -4.09
C SER A 137 -14.37 -37.11 -2.93
N HIS A 138 -13.57 -36.84 -1.89
CA HIS A 138 -14.07 -36.28 -0.63
C HIS A 138 -14.18 -34.75 -0.59
N CYS A 139 -13.59 -34.03 -1.55
CA CYS A 139 -13.82 -32.59 -1.64
C CYS A 139 -14.98 -32.32 -2.61
N GLN A 140 -16.20 -32.37 -2.10
CA GLN A 140 -17.41 -32.15 -2.91
C GLN A 140 -17.60 -30.69 -3.35
N ALA A 141 -16.84 -29.75 -2.78
CA ALA A 141 -16.94 -28.34 -3.14
C ALA A 141 -16.10 -27.96 -4.38
N GLY A 142 -14.99 -28.65 -4.66
CA GLY A 142 -14.13 -28.32 -5.80
C GLY A 142 -13.53 -26.91 -5.72
N GLU A 143 -13.23 -26.44 -4.50
CA GLU A 143 -12.80 -25.07 -4.22
C GLU A 143 -11.49 -25.04 -3.41
N GLU A 144 -10.63 -24.06 -3.71
CA GLU A 144 -9.44 -23.69 -2.95
C GLU A 144 -9.66 -22.30 -2.33
N GLN A 145 -9.30 -22.13 -1.06
CA GLN A 145 -9.43 -20.84 -0.36
C GLN A 145 -8.07 -20.30 0.05
N PHE A 146 -7.90 -18.99 -0.12
CA PHE A 146 -6.68 -18.27 0.21
C PHE A 146 -7.02 -17.04 1.05
N LEU A 147 -6.29 -16.89 2.16
CA LEU A 147 -6.19 -15.64 2.88
C LEU A 147 -4.98 -14.86 2.36
N ARG A 148 -5.21 -13.60 2.02
CA ARG A 148 -4.21 -12.66 1.51
C ARG A 148 -4.14 -11.45 2.42
N VAL A 149 -2.93 -10.95 2.64
CA VAL A 149 -2.67 -9.64 3.24
C VAL A 149 -2.20 -8.74 2.12
N VAL A 150 -2.95 -7.67 1.87
CA VAL A 150 -2.74 -6.78 0.73
C VAL A 150 -2.41 -5.39 1.22
N ASN A 151 -1.19 -4.93 0.97
CA ASN A 151 -0.75 -3.57 1.28
C ASN A 151 -1.24 -2.60 0.19
N LEU A 152 -1.92 -1.53 0.63
CA LEU A 152 -2.53 -0.52 -0.24
C LEU A 152 -1.84 0.85 -0.17
N LYS A 153 -0.73 0.98 0.58
CA LYS A 153 0.02 2.25 0.72
C LYS A 153 0.79 2.64 -0.55
N GLY A 154 1.07 1.69 -1.44
CA GLY A 154 1.79 1.89 -2.70
C GLY A 154 0.95 2.55 -3.79
N GLN A 155 1.53 2.68 -4.99
CA GLN A 155 0.79 3.09 -6.19
C GLN A 155 -0.14 1.99 -6.71
N ARG A 156 0.10 0.74 -6.30
CA ARG A 156 -0.70 -0.44 -6.66
C ARG A 156 -0.85 -1.34 -5.44
N PRO A 157 -1.94 -2.13 -5.35
CA PRO A 157 -2.06 -3.19 -4.36
C PRO A 157 -0.90 -4.18 -4.47
N ILE A 158 -0.32 -4.56 -3.33
CA ILE A 158 0.76 -5.55 -3.27
C ILE A 158 0.39 -6.62 -2.25
N GLU A 159 0.38 -7.88 -2.66
CA GLU A 159 0.29 -9.01 -1.74
C GLU A 159 1.59 -9.12 -0.94
N THR A 160 1.49 -9.02 0.38
CA THR A 160 2.64 -9.15 1.30
C THR A 160 2.67 -10.50 2.00
N PHE A 161 1.53 -11.18 2.04
CA PHE A 161 1.41 -12.51 2.63
C PHE A 161 0.24 -13.26 1.99
N ARG A 162 0.45 -14.56 1.74
CA ARG A 162 -0.55 -15.48 1.19
C ARG A 162 -0.54 -16.77 1.97
N LEU A 163 -1.72 -17.33 2.17
CA LEU A 163 -1.91 -18.53 2.95
C LEU A 163 -3.11 -19.31 2.43
N LYS A 164 -2.89 -20.57 2.10
CA LYS A 164 -3.93 -21.51 1.71
C LYS A 164 -4.69 -21.95 2.96
N THR A 165 -5.98 -21.67 3.01
CA THR A 165 -6.82 -21.83 4.20
C THR A 165 -7.79 -23.00 4.09
N ALA A 166 -8.21 -23.34 2.88
CA ALA A 166 -8.91 -24.58 2.58
C ALA A 166 -8.38 -25.15 1.28
N SER A 167 -8.16 -26.46 1.25
CA SER A 167 -7.68 -27.16 0.07
C SER A 167 -8.13 -28.60 0.03
N CYS A 168 -8.74 -28.95 -1.09
CA CYS A 168 -9.15 -30.29 -1.41
C CYS A 168 -7.97 -31.25 -1.53
N ARG A 169 -6.86 -30.78 -2.11
CA ARG A 169 -5.68 -31.60 -2.38
C ARG A 169 -4.77 -31.71 -1.16
N ALA A 170 -4.65 -30.65 -0.38
CA ALA A 170 -3.79 -30.63 0.80
C ALA A 170 -4.47 -31.16 2.09
N ASN A 171 -5.72 -31.65 2.03
CA ASN A 171 -6.49 -32.09 3.21
C ASN A 171 -6.47 -31.06 4.35
N THR A 172 -6.64 -29.79 3.99
CA THR A 172 -6.56 -28.65 4.89
C THR A 172 -7.91 -27.94 4.89
N GLU A 173 -8.44 -27.65 6.08
CA GLU A 173 -9.68 -26.92 6.25
C GLU A 173 -9.55 -25.91 7.41
N LEU A 174 -10.13 -24.73 7.24
CA LEU A 174 -10.26 -23.74 8.31
C LEU A 174 -11.13 -24.29 9.45
N ALA A 175 -10.71 -24.07 10.70
CA ALA A 175 -11.59 -24.30 11.83
C ALA A 175 -12.76 -23.28 11.83
N ALA A 176 -13.86 -23.57 12.54
CA ALA A 176 -15.05 -22.71 12.57
C ALA A 176 -14.80 -21.26 13.07
N ALA A 177 -13.78 -21.04 13.90
CA ALA A 177 -13.34 -19.71 14.35
C ALA A 177 -12.15 -19.16 13.55
N GLY A 178 -11.76 -19.83 12.46
CA GLY A 178 -10.37 -20.11 12.07
C GLY A 178 -9.48 -18.94 11.71
N ILE A 179 -9.98 -17.70 11.58
CA ILE A 179 -9.15 -16.52 11.32
C ILE A 179 -9.59 -15.39 12.25
N LYS A 180 -8.62 -14.82 12.96
CA LYS A 180 -8.81 -13.65 13.82
C LYS A 180 -7.68 -12.66 13.60
N GLY A 181 -8.00 -11.48 13.09
CA GLY A 181 -7.08 -10.34 13.02
C GLY A 181 -7.19 -9.45 14.27
N SER A 182 -6.06 -8.91 14.74
CA SER A 182 -6.00 -7.84 15.72
C SER A 182 -5.27 -6.64 15.12
N ASP A 183 -6.02 -5.57 14.84
CA ASP A 183 -5.47 -4.29 14.37
C ASP A 183 -4.53 -3.65 15.39
N ARG A 184 -4.83 -3.82 16.68
CA ARG A 184 -4.06 -3.23 17.79
C ARG A 184 -2.69 -3.86 17.91
N ASP A 185 -2.64 -5.19 17.80
CA ASP A 185 -1.42 -5.96 18.03
C ASP A 185 -0.69 -6.32 16.73
N LEU A 186 -1.26 -5.93 15.58
CA LEU A 186 -0.77 -6.27 14.24
C LEU A 186 -0.56 -7.78 14.09
N THR A 187 -1.52 -8.57 14.57
CA THR A 187 -1.42 -10.03 14.55
C THR A 187 -2.58 -10.67 13.82
N LEU A 188 -2.28 -11.78 13.17
CA LEU A 188 -3.24 -12.68 12.58
C LEU A 188 -3.09 -14.04 13.26
N THR A 189 -4.13 -14.48 13.95
CA THR A 189 -4.24 -15.85 14.43
C THR A 189 -5.03 -16.66 13.43
N VAL A 190 -4.46 -17.78 13.00
CA VAL A 190 -5.13 -18.72 12.12
C VAL A 190 -5.16 -20.11 12.75
N GLU A 191 -6.34 -20.72 12.74
CA GLU A 191 -6.63 -22.02 13.32
C GLU A 191 -7.21 -22.93 12.22
N TRP A 192 -6.59 -24.09 12.03
CA TRP A 192 -6.93 -25.06 10.99
C TRP A 192 -7.08 -26.45 11.58
N LEU A 193 -7.79 -27.28 10.83
CA LEU A 193 -7.89 -28.71 11.04
C LEU A 193 -7.10 -29.40 9.93
N LEU A 194 -6.04 -30.12 10.28
CA LEU A 194 -5.22 -30.86 9.31
C LEU A 194 -5.52 -32.37 9.33
N GLY A 195 -5.72 -32.94 8.14
CA GLY A 195 -5.85 -34.39 7.96
C GLY A 195 -7.29 -34.92 8.00
N PRO A 196 -7.51 -36.18 7.56
CA PRO A 196 -8.85 -36.73 7.40
C PRO A 196 -9.51 -37.08 8.75
N LYS A 197 -10.78 -36.68 8.91
CA LYS A 197 -11.69 -36.94 10.06
C LYS A 197 -11.33 -36.23 11.37
N LYS A 198 -12.12 -35.20 11.72
CA LYS A 198 -11.99 -34.30 12.88
C LYS A 198 -10.74 -33.41 12.91
N GLY A 199 -9.70 -33.76 12.13
CA GLY A 199 -8.49 -32.98 11.92
C GLY A 199 -7.65 -32.80 13.18
N ASN A 200 -6.35 -32.59 12.99
CA ASN A 200 -5.47 -32.14 14.07
C ASN A 200 -5.54 -30.62 14.11
N PRO A 201 -6.05 -30.02 15.22
CA PRO A 201 -6.08 -28.58 15.34
C PRO A 201 -4.65 -28.05 15.35
N GLN A 202 -4.37 -27.12 14.45
CA GLN A 202 -3.12 -26.37 14.43
C GLN A 202 -3.45 -24.88 14.55
N ARG A 203 -2.55 -24.15 15.21
CA ARG A 203 -2.67 -22.70 15.39
C ARG A 203 -1.37 -22.05 14.95
N ARG A 204 -1.48 -21.01 14.15
CA ARG A 204 -0.37 -20.13 13.80
C ARG A 204 -0.72 -18.70 14.20
N ILE A 205 0.23 -18.01 14.80
CA ILE A 205 0.16 -16.58 15.04
C ILE A 205 1.19 -15.96 14.12
N ILE A 206 0.77 -14.96 13.36
CA ILE A 206 1.63 -14.25 12.42
C ILE A 206 1.61 -12.79 12.83
N ARG A 207 2.79 -12.22 13.05
CA ARG A 207 2.96 -10.79 13.35
C ARG A 207 3.28 -10.03 12.10
N PHE A 208 2.77 -8.80 12.02
CA PHE A 208 2.99 -7.90 10.90
C PHE A 208 3.58 -6.58 11.37
N ASP A 209 4.33 -5.93 10.48
CA ASP A 209 4.72 -4.53 10.68
C ASP A 209 3.53 -3.58 10.36
N THR A 210 3.75 -2.28 10.54
CA THR A 210 2.72 -1.25 10.26
C THR A 210 2.35 -1.11 8.77
N HIS A 211 3.01 -1.86 7.90
CA HIS A 211 2.78 -1.92 6.46
C HIS A 211 2.16 -3.26 6.03
N GLY A 212 1.88 -4.15 6.98
CA GLY A 212 1.32 -5.47 6.70
C GLY A 212 2.33 -6.47 6.14
N ASN A 213 3.63 -6.23 6.29
CA ASN A 213 4.64 -7.23 5.96
C ASN A 213 4.78 -8.20 7.13
N PRO A 214 4.82 -9.52 6.90
CA PRO A 214 5.02 -10.48 7.97
C PRO A 214 6.41 -10.27 8.59
N ILE A 215 6.45 -10.11 9.91
CA ILE A 215 7.68 -10.13 10.68
C ILE A 215 7.97 -11.61 10.91
N SER A 216 9.11 -12.10 10.41
CA SER A 216 9.49 -13.50 10.59
C SER A 216 9.48 -13.86 12.07
N ASP A 217 8.50 -14.66 12.49
CA ASP A 217 8.57 -15.35 13.77
C ASP A 217 9.58 -16.50 13.60
N SER A 218 10.63 -16.48 14.41
CA SER A 218 11.68 -17.49 14.49
C SER A 218 11.18 -18.78 15.16
N GLY A 219 9.98 -19.23 14.80
CA GLY A 219 9.29 -20.40 15.37
C GLY A 219 9.69 -21.70 14.70
#